data_AF-A0A662WMH9-F1
#
_entry.id   AF-A0A662WMH9-F1
#
_cell.length_a   1.000
_cell.length_b   1.000
_cell.length_c   1.000
_cell.angle_alpha   90.00
_cell.angle_beta   90.00
_cell.angle_gamma   90.00
#
_symmetry.space_group_name_H-M   'P 1'
#
loop_
_entity.id
_entity.type
_entity.pdbx_description
1 polymer ?
#
loop_
_entity_poly.entity_id
_entity_poly.type
_entity_poly.pdbx_seq_one_letter_code
_entity_poly.pdbx_strand_id
1 'polypeptide(L)'
;MLTQHFIKQPDRRPRVWDCIKRLAHGSIPYILAGLALMFGMSGFVARLSLTAGLSKFKLDFYLAVMCNHVTNTCITQTARRIYFQETCEGRERQSRRHQRRKSPVLGTGRMFKARLSPVSPSETPSYRPPSFWRAYLKSSPFVLPVMLAGGYVHLVSQLRIVERGTAAVASFLAVSMLAKLVIQETAKHYVVKKRVRSIRIMCILVGVPTVLIDTQTRITLLGMQNTGTAAASTLGMAFLEIFVRVSKAALVTWSIRRRQDAVNHAAKLPWQFRDSQQQIDSATIAPGAPVIAVNGPASRIASLAELQLGFELWRHQRQAYHTAELNADMYAEYIAIGCSASILVVFGDHKHYTMLKLSRGTESETEAAVRRVGQLHMLIFQVVVEMVVDYTSIVLEITAGIEFDRIKGLGSFLAALFMTTAVINIIISAIIYLN
;
A
#
# COMPACT_ATOMS: atom_id res chain seq x y z
N MET A 1 11.80 -15.65 -16.36
CA MET A 1 12.00 -17.09 -16.65
C MET A 1 11.69 -17.89 -15.39
N LEU A 2 10.92 -18.98 -15.49
CA LEU A 2 10.60 -19.84 -14.35
C LEU A 2 11.76 -20.82 -14.11
N THR A 3 12.29 -20.83 -12.88
CA THR A 3 13.35 -21.74 -12.46
C THR A 3 12.82 -23.10 -12.00
N GLN A 4 11.51 -23.33 -12.13
CA GLN A 4 10.83 -24.47 -11.52
C GLN A 4 10.84 -25.69 -12.45
N HIS A 5 11.17 -26.89 -11.99
CA HIS A 5 11.15 -28.13 -12.79
C HIS A 5 10.07 -29.08 -12.29
N PHE A 6 9.30 -29.68 -13.20
CA PHE A 6 8.29 -30.67 -12.84
C PHE A 6 8.89 -32.06 -12.72
N ILE A 7 8.42 -32.85 -11.77
CA ILE A 7 8.93 -34.21 -11.50
C ILE A 7 8.70 -35.16 -12.68
N LYS A 8 7.61 -34.96 -13.45
CA LYS A 8 7.33 -35.77 -14.65
C LYS A 8 8.30 -35.49 -15.81
N GLN A 9 8.99 -34.35 -15.80
CA GLN A 9 9.91 -33.92 -16.85
C GLN A 9 11.06 -33.12 -16.22
N PRO A 10 11.97 -33.77 -15.47
CA PRO A 10 12.99 -33.10 -14.68
C PRO A 10 13.98 -32.31 -15.55
N ASP A 11 14.26 -32.78 -16.77
CA ASP A 11 15.23 -32.18 -17.69
C ASP A 11 14.63 -31.09 -18.60
N ARG A 12 13.30 -30.95 -18.60
CA ARG A 12 12.60 -29.98 -19.45
C ARG A 12 12.13 -28.79 -18.62
N ARG A 13 12.61 -27.60 -18.97
CA ARG A 13 12.09 -26.36 -18.41
C ARG A 13 10.62 -26.19 -18.78
N PRO A 14 9.71 -26.01 -17.82
CA PRO A 14 8.30 -25.84 -18.12
C PRO A 14 8.05 -24.51 -18.82
N ARG A 15 7.15 -24.54 -19.82
CA ARG A 15 6.63 -23.32 -20.40
C ARG A 15 5.61 -22.71 -19.44
N VAL A 16 5.48 -21.39 -19.46
CA VAL A 16 4.45 -20.66 -18.68
C VAL A 16 3.07 -21.26 -18.92
N TRP A 17 2.79 -21.65 -20.17
CA TRP A 17 1.55 -22.30 -20.57
C TRP A 17 1.27 -23.62 -19.84
N ASP A 18 2.29 -24.43 -19.59
CA ASP A 18 2.13 -25.72 -18.90
C ASP A 18 1.72 -25.51 -17.43
N CYS A 19 2.30 -24.48 -16.79
CA CYS A 19 1.93 -24.07 -15.44
C CYS A 19 0.50 -23.53 -15.39
N ILE A 20 0.13 -22.66 -16.34
CA ILE A 20 -1.22 -22.10 -16.43
C ILE A 20 -2.25 -23.20 -16.65
N LYS A 21 -2.00 -24.12 -17.59
CA LYS A 21 -2.92 -25.23 -17.88
C LYS A 21 -3.17 -26.12 -16.67
N ARG A 22 -2.12 -26.45 -15.91
CA ARG A 22 -2.24 -27.27 -14.69
C ARG A 22 -2.96 -26.53 -13.57
N LEU A 23 -2.63 -25.25 -13.37
CA LEU A 23 -3.30 -24.43 -12.38
C LEU A 23 -4.78 -24.25 -12.73
N ALA A 24 -5.09 -23.98 -13.99
CA ALA A 24 -6.46 -23.87 -14.48
C ALA A 24 -7.22 -25.18 -14.25
N HIS A 25 -6.67 -26.32 -14.67
CA HIS A 25 -7.33 -27.61 -14.47
C HIS A 25 -7.60 -27.93 -12.99
N GLY A 26 -6.66 -27.62 -12.09
CA GLY A 26 -6.86 -27.78 -10.66
C GLY A 26 -7.82 -26.75 -10.03
N SER A 27 -7.99 -25.59 -10.65
CA SER A 27 -8.74 -24.45 -10.09
C SER A 27 -10.16 -24.31 -10.64
N ILE A 28 -10.43 -24.80 -11.86
CA ILE A 28 -11.75 -24.78 -12.51
C ILE A 28 -12.89 -25.25 -11.59
N PRO A 29 -12.81 -26.39 -10.88
CA PRO A 29 -13.93 -26.82 -10.03
C PRO A 29 -14.23 -25.81 -8.91
N TYR A 30 -13.19 -25.18 -8.35
CA TYR A 30 -13.35 -24.16 -7.31
C TYR A 30 -13.88 -22.84 -7.87
N ILE A 31 -13.50 -22.47 -9.08
CA ILE A 31 -14.04 -21.29 -9.78
C ILE A 31 -15.52 -21.49 -10.07
N LEU A 32 -15.90 -22.65 -10.63
CA LEU A 32 -17.30 -22.98 -10.91
C LEU A 32 -18.15 -23.04 -9.64
N ALA A 33 -17.65 -23.71 -8.59
CA ALA A 33 -18.32 -23.74 -7.30
C ALA A 33 -18.42 -22.33 -6.67
N GLY A 34 -17.37 -21.52 -6.79
CA GLY A 34 -17.36 -20.13 -6.32
C GLY A 34 -18.37 -19.25 -7.05
N LEU A 35 -18.46 -19.39 -8.38
CA LEU A 35 -19.46 -18.70 -9.19
C LEU A 35 -20.88 -19.14 -8.83
N ALA A 36 -21.12 -20.44 -8.72
CA ALA A 36 -22.42 -20.97 -8.30
C ALA A 36 -22.82 -20.46 -6.90
N LEU A 37 -21.87 -20.42 -5.97
CA LEU A 37 -22.09 -19.83 -4.64
C LEU A 37 -22.41 -18.34 -4.73
N MET A 38 -21.66 -17.56 -5.53
CA MET A 38 -21.94 -16.14 -5.73
C MET A 38 -23.34 -15.89 -6.30
N PHE A 39 -23.73 -16.60 -7.36
CA PHE A 39 -25.06 -16.47 -7.96
C PHE A 39 -26.17 -16.90 -6.99
N GLY A 40 -25.99 -18.02 -6.30
CA GLY A 40 -26.96 -18.52 -5.31
C GLY A 40 -27.14 -17.55 -4.14
N MET A 41 -26.03 -17.05 -3.59
CA MET A 41 -26.05 -16.07 -2.51
C MET A 41 -26.63 -14.72 -2.94
N SER A 42 -26.32 -14.24 -4.15
CA SER A 42 -26.91 -13.00 -4.69
C SER A 42 -28.42 -13.16 -4.90
N GLY A 43 -28.88 -14.30 -5.40
CA GLY A 43 -30.31 -14.61 -5.51
C GLY A 43 -31.01 -14.69 -4.15
N PHE A 44 -30.34 -15.25 -3.14
CA PHE A 44 -30.85 -15.28 -1.76
C PHE A 44 -30.97 -13.87 -1.16
N VAL A 45 -29.93 -13.04 -1.29
CA VAL A 45 -29.95 -11.65 -0.82
C VAL A 45 -31.00 -10.84 -1.56
N ALA A 46 -31.16 -11.01 -2.88
CA ALA A 46 -32.22 -10.35 -3.63
C ALA A 46 -33.62 -10.66 -3.07
N ARG A 47 -33.90 -11.93 -2.75
CA ARG A 47 -35.16 -12.33 -2.10
C ARG A 47 -35.30 -11.75 -0.70
N LEU A 48 -34.24 -11.79 0.11
CA LEU A 48 -34.24 -11.26 1.48
C LEU A 48 -34.40 -9.74 1.51
N SER A 49 -33.82 -9.05 0.52
CA SER A 49 -33.91 -7.61 0.32
C SER A 49 -35.36 -7.19 0.02
N LEU A 50 -36.06 -7.97 -0.81
CA LEU A 50 -37.48 -7.77 -1.12
C LEU A 50 -38.40 -8.00 0.09
N THR A 51 -38.10 -8.97 0.96
CA THR A 51 -38.97 -9.34 2.08
C THR A 51 -38.69 -8.60 3.38
N ALA A 52 -37.43 -8.28 3.67
CA ALA A 52 -37.01 -7.71 4.96
C ALA A 52 -36.49 -6.27 4.88
N GLY A 53 -36.50 -5.64 3.69
CA GLY A 53 -36.05 -4.25 3.52
C GLY A 53 -34.55 -4.04 3.79
N LEU A 54 -33.75 -5.11 3.73
CA LEU A 54 -32.31 -5.10 4.02
C LEU A 54 -31.45 -4.54 2.87
N SER A 55 -32.07 -4.04 1.79
CA SER A 55 -31.39 -3.42 0.64
C SER A 55 -30.39 -2.32 1.03
N LYS A 56 -30.66 -1.62 2.14
CA LYS A 56 -29.83 -0.54 2.68
C LYS A 56 -28.41 -0.99 3.03
N PHE A 57 -28.22 -2.26 3.40
CA PHE A 57 -26.93 -2.78 3.87
C PHE A 57 -26.02 -3.28 2.75
N LYS A 58 -26.48 -3.28 1.48
CA LYS A 58 -25.68 -3.68 0.30
C LYS A 58 -24.93 -5.01 0.53
N LEU A 59 -25.62 -5.99 1.11
CA LEU A 59 -25.04 -7.28 1.52
C LEU A 59 -24.40 -8.03 0.35
N ASP A 60 -24.89 -7.83 -0.87
CA ASP A 60 -24.34 -8.41 -2.10
C ASP A 60 -22.85 -8.10 -2.28
N PHE A 61 -22.43 -6.86 -1.99
CA PHE A 61 -21.04 -6.45 -2.10
C PHE A 61 -20.15 -7.25 -1.13
N TYR A 62 -20.49 -7.23 0.15
CA TYR A 62 -19.70 -7.89 1.20
C TYR A 62 -19.65 -9.40 1.01
N LEU A 63 -20.78 -9.97 0.58
CA LEU A 63 -20.90 -11.39 0.32
C LEU A 63 -20.09 -11.82 -0.90
N ALA A 64 -20.11 -11.04 -1.98
CA ALA A 64 -19.24 -11.25 -3.14
C ALA A 64 -17.76 -11.20 -2.76
N VAL A 65 -17.35 -10.27 -1.91
CA VAL A 65 -15.97 -10.18 -1.40
C VAL A 65 -15.61 -11.43 -0.58
N MET A 66 -16.50 -11.91 0.29
CA MET A 66 -16.28 -13.14 1.06
C MET A 66 -16.21 -14.38 0.16
N CYS A 67 -17.10 -14.53 -0.81
CA CYS A 67 -17.07 -15.63 -1.78
C CYS A 67 -15.77 -15.61 -2.60
N ASN A 68 -15.32 -14.43 -3.05
CA ASN A 68 -14.04 -14.29 -3.75
C ASN A 68 -12.85 -14.68 -2.86
N HIS A 69 -12.89 -14.36 -1.57
CA HIS A 69 -11.86 -14.77 -0.61
C HIS A 69 -11.81 -16.30 -0.42
N VAL A 70 -12.97 -16.95 -0.34
CA VAL A 70 -13.08 -18.41 -0.31
C VAL A 70 -12.45 -19.01 -1.57
N THR A 71 -12.85 -18.54 -2.74
CA THR A 71 -12.32 -19.00 -4.04
C THR A 71 -10.80 -18.80 -4.14
N ASN A 72 -10.29 -17.61 -3.79
CA ASN A 72 -8.86 -17.31 -3.80
C ASN A 72 -8.07 -18.19 -2.82
N THR A 73 -8.66 -18.50 -1.65
CA THR A 73 -8.05 -19.40 -0.68
C THR A 73 -7.95 -20.81 -1.25
N CYS A 74 -9.01 -21.33 -1.88
CA CYS A 74 -9.01 -22.63 -2.55
C CYS A 74 -7.96 -22.69 -3.68
N ILE A 75 -7.94 -21.69 -4.57
CA ILE A 75 -6.96 -21.61 -5.67
C ILE A 75 -5.53 -21.57 -5.12
N THR A 76 -5.28 -20.78 -4.07
CA THR A 76 -3.95 -20.68 -3.44
C THR A 76 -3.53 -22.01 -2.81
N GLN A 77 -4.45 -22.74 -2.19
CA GLN A 77 -4.16 -24.08 -1.66
C GLN A 77 -3.85 -25.07 -2.77
N THR A 78 -4.61 -25.07 -3.85
CA THR A 78 -4.36 -25.89 -5.04
C THR A 78 -3.01 -25.57 -5.66
N ALA A 79 -2.68 -24.29 -5.84
CA ALA A 79 -1.38 -23.86 -6.36
C ALA A 79 -0.23 -24.35 -5.48
N ARG A 80 -0.37 -24.29 -4.14
CA ARG A 80 0.62 -24.85 -3.21
C ARG A 80 0.72 -26.36 -3.30
N ARG A 81 -0.41 -27.05 -3.44
CA ARG A 81 -0.43 -28.52 -3.61
C ARG A 81 0.32 -28.92 -4.87
N ILE A 82 0.01 -28.30 -6.01
CA ILE A 82 0.72 -28.51 -7.29
C ILE A 82 2.21 -28.22 -7.11
N TYR A 83 2.57 -27.10 -6.48
CA TYR A 83 3.97 -26.75 -6.25
C TYR A 83 4.71 -27.83 -5.42
N PHE A 84 4.21 -28.21 -4.25
CA PHE A 84 4.91 -29.15 -3.38
C PHE A 84 4.89 -30.60 -3.87
N GLN A 85 3.83 -31.02 -4.58
CA GLN A 85 3.68 -32.40 -5.03
C GLN A 85 4.26 -32.65 -6.43
N GLU A 86 4.20 -31.66 -7.33
CA GLU A 86 4.55 -31.82 -8.75
C GLU A 86 5.87 -31.17 -9.15
N THR A 87 6.46 -30.27 -8.34
CA THR A 87 7.76 -29.65 -8.66
C THR A 87 8.92 -30.25 -7.86
N CYS A 88 10.09 -30.32 -8.50
CA CYS A 88 11.34 -30.77 -7.89
C CYS A 88 11.75 -29.84 -6.73
N GLU A 89 11.70 -28.51 -6.93
CA GLU A 89 12.09 -27.58 -5.86
C GLU A 89 11.10 -27.60 -4.69
N GLY A 90 9.81 -27.82 -4.98
CA GLY A 90 8.78 -27.99 -3.95
C GLY A 90 9.06 -29.20 -3.08
N ARG A 91 9.33 -30.36 -3.72
CA ARG A 91 9.66 -31.62 -3.02
C ARG A 91 10.95 -31.49 -2.22
N GLU A 92 11.99 -30.90 -2.80
CA GLU A 92 13.27 -30.67 -2.10
C GLU A 92 13.09 -29.77 -0.87
N ARG A 93 12.36 -28.65 -1.01
CA ARG A 93 12.05 -27.75 0.10
C ARG A 93 11.25 -28.46 1.20
N GLN A 94 10.36 -29.37 0.83
CA GLN A 94 9.61 -30.16 1.79
C GLN A 94 10.49 -31.14 2.55
N SER A 95 11.39 -31.86 1.86
CA SER A 95 12.36 -32.77 2.49
C SER A 95 13.26 -32.02 3.47
N ARG A 96 13.79 -30.85 3.09
CA ARG A 96 14.59 -29.98 3.98
C ARG A 96 13.80 -29.56 5.23
N ARG A 97 12.50 -29.26 5.10
CA ARG A 97 11.63 -28.90 6.25
C ARG A 97 11.35 -30.08 7.17
N HIS A 98 11.16 -31.26 6.61
CA HIS A 98 10.94 -32.49 7.38
C HIS A 98 12.19 -32.88 8.17
N GLN A 99 13.36 -32.80 7.53
CA GLN A 99 14.65 -33.06 8.17
C GLN A 99 14.90 -32.08 9.34
N ARG A 100 14.62 -30.78 9.15
CA ARG A 100 14.70 -29.78 10.24
C ARG A 100 13.73 -30.03 11.40
N ARG A 101 12.58 -30.68 11.16
CA ARG A 101 11.64 -31.04 12.22
C ARG A 101 12.06 -32.30 12.97
N LYS A 102 12.66 -33.27 12.28
CA LYS A 102 13.20 -34.51 12.87
C LYS A 102 14.50 -34.30 13.64
N SER A 103 15.23 -33.21 13.37
CA SER A 103 16.42 -32.81 14.12
C SER A 103 16.10 -31.63 15.03
N PRO A 104 15.49 -31.83 16.21
CA PRO A 104 15.49 -30.79 17.22
C PRO A 104 16.95 -30.50 17.57
N VAL A 105 17.35 -29.24 17.48
CA VAL A 105 18.64 -28.79 17.98
C VAL A 105 18.62 -29.02 19.48
N LEU A 106 19.16 -30.15 19.94
CA LEU A 106 19.58 -30.31 21.32
C LEU A 106 20.70 -29.29 21.50
N GLY A 107 20.40 -28.21 22.21
CA GLY A 107 21.38 -27.21 22.59
C GLY A 107 22.41 -27.87 23.48
N THR A 108 23.59 -28.16 22.93
CA THR A 108 24.91 -28.08 23.57
C THR A 108 25.99 -28.52 22.57
N GLY A 109 26.79 -27.55 22.11
CA GLY A 109 28.25 -27.67 22.13
C GLY A 109 29.02 -28.63 21.20
N ARG A 110 28.42 -29.47 20.35
CA ARG A 110 29.21 -30.22 19.34
C ARG A 110 28.49 -30.27 17.98
N MET A 111 29.06 -29.56 17.00
CA MET A 111 28.73 -29.76 15.58
C MET A 111 29.20 -31.16 15.14
N PHE A 112 28.39 -32.19 15.35
CA PHE A 112 28.49 -33.38 14.53
C PHE A 112 27.92 -33.03 13.15
N LYS A 113 28.78 -33.01 12.13
CA LYS A 113 28.37 -33.16 10.73
C LYS A 113 27.68 -34.52 10.60
N ALA A 114 26.39 -34.57 10.90
CA ALA A 114 25.57 -35.72 10.58
C ALA A 114 25.64 -35.91 9.06
N ARG A 115 26.24 -37.03 8.61
CA ARG A 115 26.17 -37.47 7.22
C ARG A 115 24.72 -37.39 6.77
N LEU A 116 24.46 -36.74 5.64
CA LEU A 116 23.18 -36.85 4.95
C LEU A 116 22.99 -38.31 4.56
N SER A 117 22.29 -39.09 5.39
CA SER A 117 21.77 -40.37 4.92
C SER A 117 20.75 -40.09 3.82
N PRO A 118 20.88 -40.70 2.63
CA PRO A 118 19.91 -40.54 1.57
C PRO A 118 18.56 -41.06 2.07
N VAL A 119 17.55 -40.21 2.09
CA VAL A 119 16.17 -40.60 2.39
C VAL A 119 15.75 -41.63 1.35
N SER A 120 15.34 -42.82 1.80
CA SER A 120 14.81 -43.86 0.92
C SER A 120 13.68 -43.28 0.05
N PRO A 121 13.65 -43.56 -1.28
CA PRO A 121 12.59 -43.07 -2.16
C PRO A 121 11.18 -43.53 -1.76
N SER A 122 11.06 -44.55 -0.90
CA SER A 122 9.79 -45.04 -0.35
C SER A 122 9.19 -44.17 0.76
N GLU A 123 9.96 -43.25 1.37
CA GLU A 123 9.52 -42.40 2.49
C GLU A 123 9.42 -40.92 2.12
N THR A 124 9.08 -40.57 0.87
CA THR A 124 8.85 -39.16 0.55
C THR A 124 7.59 -38.67 1.28
N PRO A 125 7.69 -37.70 2.22
CA PRO A 125 6.52 -37.24 2.96
C PRO A 125 5.53 -36.59 1.99
N SER A 126 4.30 -37.08 1.95
CA SER A 126 3.22 -36.43 1.20
C SER A 126 2.95 -35.03 1.77
N TYR A 127 2.85 -34.02 0.91
CA TYR A 127 2.50 -32.66 1.35
C TYR A 127 1.12 -32.66 1.99
N ARG A 128 1.07 -32.38 3.30
CA ARG A 128 -0.18 -32.16 4.03
C ARG A 128 -0.54 -30.67 3.94
N PRO A 129 -1.57 -30.27 3.18
CA PRO A 129 -1.97 -28.87 3.12
C PRO A 129 -2.42 -28.38 4.51
N PRO A 130 -2.23 -27.09 4.84
CA PRO A 130 -2.85 -26.52 6.03
C PRO A 130 -4.38 -26.65 5.93
N SER A 131 -5.06 -26.73 7.06
CA SER A 131 -6.54 -26.71 7.08
C SER A 131 -7.06 -25.46 6.35
N PHE A 132 -8.20 -25.60 5.68
CA PHE A 132 -8.86 -24.52 4.95
C PHE A 132 -8.97 -23.25 5.82
N TRP A 133 -9.54 -23.37 7.02
CA TRP A 133 -9.71 -22.26 7.96
C TRP A 133 -8.41 -21.56 8.33
N ARG A 134 -7.33 -22.30 8.52
CA ARG A 134 -6.02 -21.71 8.83
C ARG A 134 -5.46 -20.94 7.63
N ALA A 135 -5.68 -21.42 6.41
CA ALA A 135 -5.28 -20.70 5.21
C ALA A 135 -6.13 -19.44 5.02
N TYR A 136 -7.45 -19.55 5.19
CA TYR A 136 -8.42 -18.46 5.09
C TYR A 136 -8.12 -17.33 6.08
N LEU A 137 -7.92 -17.66 7.36
CA LEU A 137 -7.56 -16.67 8.39
C LEU A 137 -6.20 -16.02 8.10
N LYS A 138 -5.24 -16.78 7.56
CA LYS A 138 -3.92 -16.25 7.20
C LYS A 138 -3.97 -15.29 6.00
N SER A 139 -4.91 -15.47 5.06
CA SER A 139 -5.10 -14.57 3.91
C SER A 139 -6.08 -13.42 4.19
N SER A 140 -6.81 -13.45 5.30
CA SER A 140 -7.82 -12.44 5.65
C SER A 140 -7.29 -10.99 5.71
N PRO A 141 -6.05 -10.70 6.17
CA PRO A 141 -5.50 -9.34 6.14
C PRO A 141 -5.43 -8.71 4.74
N PHE A 142 -5.46 -9.50 3.66
CA PHE A 142 -5.47 -8.99 2.29
C PHE A 142 -6.86 -8.57 1.81
N VAL A 143 -7.92 -9.07 2.43
CA VAL A 143 -9.32 -8.77 2.07
C VAL A 143 -9.88 -7.63 2.89
N LEU A 144 -9.38 -7.47 4.12
CA LEU A 144 -9.80 -6.39 5.01
C LEU A 144 -9.74 -4.99 4.36
N PRO A 145 -8.70 -4.61 3.60
CA PRO A 145 -8.68 -3.30 2.93
C PRO A 145 -9.82 -3.11 1.93
N VAL A 146 -10.21 -4.16 1.18
CA VAL A 146 -11.33 -4.08 0.21
C VAL A 146 -12.66 -3.94 0.93
N MET A 147 -12.83 -4.66 2.05
CA MET A 147 -14.03 -4.54 2.89
C MET A 147 -14.16 -3.15 3.52
N LEU A 148 -13.06 -2.60 4.03
CA LEU A 148 -13.01 -1.25 4.60
C LEU A 148 -13.25 -0.19 3.53
N ALA A 149 -12.66 -0.35 2.34
CA ALA A 149 -12.89 0.54 1.20
C ALA A 149 -14.37 0.55 0.81
N GLY A 150 -14.99 -0.63 0.68
CA GLY A 150 -16.42 -0.73 0.42
C GLY A 150 -17.27 -0.13 1.54
N GLY A 151 -16.92 -0.39 2.80
CA GLY A 151 -17.58 0.24 3.95
C GLY A 151 -17.53 1.76 3.92
N TYR A 152 -16.39 2.34 3.55
CA TYR A 152 -16.24 3.78 3.37
C TYR A 152 -17.14 4.32 2.26
N VAL A 153 -17.08 3.75 1.05
CA VAL A 153 -17.93 4.19 -0.08
C VAL A 153 -19.41 4.02 0.25
N HIS A 154 -19.78 2.95 0.94
CA HIS A 154 -21.15 2.69 1.39
C HIS A 154 -21.62 3.75 2.39
N LEU A 155 -20.80 4.11 3.37
CA LEU A 155 -21.10 5.17 4.32
C LEU A 155 -21.28 6.53 3.62
N VAL A 156 -20.35 6.91 2.73
CA VAL A 156 -20.41 8.16 1.96
C VAL A 156 -21.69 8.20 1.11
N SER A 157 -22.01 7.10 0.44
CA SER A 157 -23.21 6.96 -0.37
C SER A 157 -24.51 7.11 0.44
N GLN A 158 -24.57 6.51 1.64
CA GLN A 158 -25.75 6.64 2.51
C GLN A 158 -25.93 8.04 3.09
N LEU A 159 -24.84 8.76 3.37
CA LEU A 159 -24.91 10.09 3.98
C LEU A 159 -25.53 11.15 3.05
N ARG A 160 -25.55 10.89 1.72
CA ARG A 160 -26.07 11.81 0.68
C ARG A 160 -25.61 13.25 0.91
N ILE A 161 -24.31 13.41 1.11
CA ILE A 161 -23.67 14.65 1.57
C ILE A 161 -24.05 15.85 0.68
N VAL A 162 -24.17 15.62 -0.62
CA VAL A 162 -24.47 16.70 -1.57
C VAL A 162 -25.90 17.25 -1.44
N GLU A 163 -26.85 16.45 -0.95
CA GLU A 163 -28.23 16.90 -0.71
C GLU A 163 -28.36 17.72 0.59
N ARG A 164 -27.39 17.63 1.51
CA ARG A 164 -27.42 18.26 2.85
C ARG A 164 -26.90 19.71 2.89
N GLY A 165 -26.54 20.27 1.74
CA GLY A 165 -26.06 21.65 1.61
C GLY A 165 -24.55 21.84 1.73
N THR A 166 -24.11 23.08 1.55
CA THR A 166 -22.67 23.45 1.42
C THR A 166 -21.85 23.16 2.67
N ALA A 167 -22.41 23.38 3.87
CA ALA A 167 -21.73 23.11 5.13
C ALA A 167 -21.43 21.61 5.34
N ALA A 168 -22.36 20.73 4.92
CA ALA A 168 -22.16 19.29 4.99
C ALA A 168 -21.07 18.82 4.02
N VAL A 169 -21.05 19.38 2.80
CA VAL A 169 -19.98 19.12 1.82
C VAL A 169 -18.64 19.60 2.36
N ALA A 170 -18.53 20.83 2.85
CA ALA A 170 -17.28 21.36 3.40
C ALA A 170 -16.77 20.52 4.59
N SER A 171 -17.67 20.09 5.48
CA SER A 171 -17.34 19.21 6.60
C SER A 171 -16.82 17.86 6.13
N PHE A 172 -17.46 17.26 5.13
CA PHE A 172 -17.01 16.00 4.53
C PHE A 172 -15.63 16.15 3.89
N LEU A 173 -15.38 17.22 3.12
CA LEU A 173 -14.08 17.50 2.52
C LEU A 173 -12.98 17.62 3.58
N ALA A 174 -13.26 18.37 4.66
CA ALA A 174 -12.32 18.52 5.77
C ALA A 174 -12.03 17.19 6.48
N VAL A 175 -13.06 16.37 6.74
CA VAL A 175 -12.91 15.06 7.37
C VAL A 175 -12.15 14.09 6.45
N SER A 176 -12.44 14.07 5.15
CA SER A 176 -11.73 13.25 4.16
C SER A 176 -10.26 13.65 4.06
N MET A 177 -9.96 14.94 4.07
CA MET A 177 -8.58 15.44 4.10
C MET A 177 -7.87 15.04 5.39
N LEU A 178 -8.52 15.19 6.55
CA LEU A 178 -7.95 14.76 7.82
C LEU A 178 -7.69 13.24 7.84
N ALA A 179 -8.63 12.44 7.34
CA ALA A 179 -8.48 10.99 7.22
C ALA A 179 -7.29 10.63 6.32
N LYS A 180 -7.14 11.30 5.16
CA LYS A 180 -5.97 11.16 4.27
C LYS A 180 -4.67 11.43 5.04
N LEU A 181 -4.57 12.55 5.76
CA LEU A 181 -3.39 12.91 6.53
C LEU A 181 -3.06 11.89 7.64
N VAL A 182 -4.08 11.46 8.39
CA VAL A 182 -3.90 10.46 9.45
C VAL A 182 -3.40 9.13 8.88
N ILE A 183 -3.92 8.69 7.73
CA ILE A 183 -3.48 7.46 7.08
C ILE A 183 -2.03 7.58 6.62
N GLN A 184 -1.68 8.69 5.96
CA GLN A 184 -0.31 8.94 5.49
C GLN A 184 0.69 8.94 6.65
N GLU A 185 0.41 9.65 7.74
CA GLU A 185 1.30 9.71 8.89
C GLU A 185 1.35 8.39 9.67
N THR A 186 0.23 7.66 9.75
CA THR A 186 0.21 6.32 10.34
C THR A 186 1.04 5.34 9.50
N ALA A 187 0.96 5.41 8.17
CA ALA A 187 1.75 4.59 7.26
C ALA A 187 3.26 4.87 7.44
N LYS A 188 3.64 6.15 7.48
CA LYS A 188 5.02 6.58 7.74
C LYS A 188 5.52 6.10 9.10
N HIS A 189 4.72 6.30 10.15
CA HIS A 189 5.05 5.83 11.50
C HIS A 189 5.23 4.31 11.53
N TYR A 190 4.34 3.56 10.87
CA TYR A 190 4.41 2.11 10.78
C TYR A 190 5.70 1.64 10.06
N VAL A 191 6.00 2.19 8.88
CA VAL A 191 7.18 1.82 8.08
C VAL A 191 8.47 2.08 8.86
N VAL A 192 8.55 3.22 9.55
CA VAL A 192 9.71 3.58 10.37
C VAL A 192 9.82 2.67 11.61
N LYS A 193 8.72 2.49 12.36
CA LYS A 193 8.70 1.69 13.59
C LYS A 193 9.02 0.22 13.32
N LYS A 194 8.52 -0.35 12.22
CA LYS A 194 8.78 -1.74 11.82
C LYS A 194 10.04 -1.92 10.97
N ARG A 195 10.81 -0.83 10.73
CA ARG A 195 12.03 -0.82 9.90
C ARG A 195 11.82 -1.49 8.53
N VAL A 196 10.68 -1.23 7.89
CA VAL A 196 10.31 -1.85 6.63
C VAL A 196 11.14 -1.26 5.51
N ARG A 197 12.19 -1.96 5.05
CA ARG A 197 13.13 -1.47 4.02
C ARG A 197 12.54 -1.27 2.62
N SER A 198 11.33 -1.75 2.35
CA SER A 198 10.73 -1.68 1.00
C SER A 198 9.93 -0.40 0.79
N ILE A 199 10.41 0.46 -0.11
CA ILE A 199 9.71 1.67 -0.59
C ILE A 199 8.33 1.32 -1.16
N ARG A 200 8.20 0.15 -1.81
CA ARG A 200 6.94 -0.32 -2.41
C ARG A 200 5.80 -0.44 -1.40
N ILE A 201 6.12 -0.80 -0.15
CA ILE A 201 5.11 -0.91 0.91
C ILE A 201 4.59 0.48 1.29
N MET A 202 5.46 1.49 1.34
CA MET A 202 5.06 2.88 1.56
C MET A 202 4.07 3.34 0.47
N CYS A 203 4.39 3.10 -0.80
CA CYS A 203 3.51 3.47 -1.92
C CYS A 203 2.14 2.77 -1.87
N ILE A 204 2.08 1.51 -1.42
CA ILE A 204 0.80 0.80 -1.25
C ILE A 204 -0.01 1.41 -0.10
N LEU A 205 0.62 1.61 1.05
CA LEU A 205 -0.05 2.11 2.26
C LEU A 205 -0.54 3.55 2.12
N VAL A 206 0.12 4.36 1.29
CA VAL A 206 -0.26 5.74 1.01
C VAL A 206 -1.18 5.82 -0.22
N GLY A 207 -0.73 5.30 -1.37
CA GLY A 207 -1.42 5.51 -2.63
C GLY A 207 -2.79 4.82 -2.71
N VAL A 208 -2.95 3.60 -2.17
CA VAL A 208 -4.24 2.88 -2.28
C VAL A 208 -5.34 3.60 -1.49
N PRO A 209 -5.16 3.94 -0.20
CA PRO A 209 -6.18 4.69 0.53
C PRO A 209 -6.40 6.09 -0.03
N THR A 210 -5.35 6.80 -0.50
CA THR A 210 -5.52 8.11 -1.13
C THR A 210 -6.48 7.98 -2.31
N VAL A 211 -6.23 7.10 -3.29
CA VAL A 211 -7.12 6.94 -4.47
C VAL A 211 -8.57 6.76 -4.05
N LEU A 212 -8.82 5.91 -3.05
CA LEU A 212 -10.18 5.59 -2.58
C LEU A 212 -10.88 6.81 -1.97
N ILE A 213 -10.24 7.51 -1.04
CA ILE A 213 -10.81 8.68 -0.35
C ILE A 213 -11.06 9.80 -1.36
N ASP A 214 -10.03 10.10 -2.13
CA ASP A 214 -10.00 11.19 -3.09
C ASP A 214 -11.01 11.02 -4.22
N THR A 215 -11.25 9.77 -4.65
CA THR A 215 -12.28 9.51 -5.67
C THR A 215 -13.66 9.89 -5.15
N GLN A 216 -14.00 9.52 -3.92
CA GLN A 216 -15.31 9.84 -3.34
C GLN A 216 -15.47 11.34 -3.09
N THR A 217 -14.40 12.00 -2.63
CA THR A 217 -14.34 13.46 -2.50
C THR A 217 -14.59 14.13 -3.86
N ARG A 218 -13.94 13.68 -4.93
CA ARG A 218 -14.11 14.28 -6.27
C ARG A 218 -15.47 13.97 -6.90
N ILE A 219 -16.04 12.77 -6.70
CA ILE A 219 -17.43 12.46 -7.08
C ILE A 219 -18.41 13.43 -6.41
N THR A 220 -18.22 13.67 -5.10
CA THR A 220 -19.06 14.60 -4.33
C THR A 220 -18.95 16.03 -4.87
N LEU A 221 -17.74 16.46 -5.21
CA LEU A 221 -17.46 17.81 -5.70
C LEU A 221 -17.99 18.05 -7.13
N LEU A 222 -17.78 17.10 -8.04
CA LEU A 222 -18.34 17.11 -9.39
C LEU A 222 -19.87 16.92 -9.40
N GLY A 223 -20.41 16.40 -8.28
CA GLY A 223 -21.84 16.34 -8.04
C GLY A 223 -22.47 17.72 -7.88
N MET A 224 -21.79 18.66 -7.21
CA MET A 224 -22.37 19.93 -6.77
C MET A 224 -23.02 20.74 -7.89
N GLN A 225 -24.23 21.27 -7.64
CA GLN A 225 -24.96 22.09 -8.61
C GLN A 225 -24.36 23.49 -8.79
N ASN A 226 -23.75 24.04 -7.74
CA ASN A 226 -23.09 25.35 -7.80
C ASN A 226 -21.61 25.20 -8.15
N THR A 227 -21.28 25.50 -9.41
CA THR A 227 -19.90 25.47 -9.93
C THR A 227 -18.96 26.40 -9.17
N GLY A 228 -19.45 27.55 -8.68
CA GLY A 228 -18.65 28.49 -7.89
C GLY A 228 -18.22 27.91 -6.54
N THR A 229 -19.12 27.22 -5.84
CA THR A 229 -18.78 26.55 -4.57
C THR A 229 -17.87 25.33 -4.80
N ALA A 230 -18.07 24.60 -5.90
CA ALA A 230 -17.19 23.51 -6.28
C ALA A 230 -15.75 24.01 -6.57
N ALA A 231 -15.63 25.09 -7.35
CA ALA A 231 -14.36 25.75 -7.65
C ALA A 231 -13.67 26.27 -6.38
N ALA A 232 -14.40 26.97 -5.51
CA ALA A 232 -13.87 27.46 -4.23
C ALA A 232 -13.36 26.31 -3.34
N SER A 233 -14.07 25.18 -3.32
CA SER A 233 -13.66 24.00 -2.56
C SER A 233 -12.44 23.30 -3.16
N THR A 234 -12.32 23.22 -4.50
CA THR A 234 -11.11 22.75 -5.17
C THR A 234 -9.90 23.63 -4.83
N LEU A 235 -10.06 24.94 -4.90
CA LEU A 235 -9.00 25.88 -4.52
C LEU A 235 -8.65 25.75 -3.04
N GLY A 236 -9.63 25.61 -2.16
CA GLY A 236 -9.40 25.41 -0.72
C GLY A 236 -8.62 24.13 -0.42
N MET A 237 -8.94 23.02 -1.09
CA MET A 237 -8.18 21.77 -0.97
C MET A 237 -6.74 21.94 -1.47
N ALA A 238 -6.56 22.59 -2.62
CA ALA A 238 -5.26 22.91 -3.19
C ALA A 238 -4.38 23.73 -2.24
N PHE A 239 -4.91 24.79 -1.64
CA PHE A 239 -4.16 25.60 -0.65
C PHE A 239 -3.75 24.79 0.57
N LEU A 240 -4.66 23.98 1.11
CA LEU A 240 -4.38 23.14 2.28
C LEU A 240 -3.31 22.09 1.96
N GLU A 241 -3.33 21.54 0.76
CA GLU A 241 -2.35 20.57 0.30
C GLU A 241 -0.95 21.16 0.19
N ILE A 242 -0.79 22.33 -0.44
CA ILE A 242 0.49 23.06 -0.48
C ILE A 242 1.01 23.27 0.93
N PHE A 243 0.15 23.76 1.82
CA PHE A 243 0.54 24.03 3.22
C PHE A 243 1.02 22.76 3.93
N VAL A 244 0.34 21.64 3.76
CA VAL A 244 0.73 20.35 4.33
C VAL A 244 2.05 19.86 3.73
N ARG A 245 2.21 19.91 2.41
CA ARG A 245 3.41 19.44 1.70
C ARG A 245 4.65 20.23 2.15
N VAL A 246 4.55 21.56 2.16
CA VAL A 246 5.60 22.46 2.65
C VAL A 246 5.91 22.20 4.13
N SER A 247 4.89 22.06 4.97
CA SER A 247 5.06 21.77 6.40
C SER A 247 5.80 20.44 6.63
N LYS A 248 5.43 19.39 5.90
CA LYS A 248 6.09 18.08 5.98
C LYS A 248 7.54 18.16 5.53
N ALA A 249 7.82 18.86 4.43
CA ALA A 249 9.18 19.04 3.92
C ALA A 249 10.06 19.81 4.92
N ALA A 250 9.54 20.91 5.48
CA ALA A 250 10.22 21.68 6.51
C ALA A 250 10.54 20.82 7.75
N LEU A 251 9.60 19.99 8.21
CA LEU A 251 9.81 19.08 9.33
C LEU A 251 10.88 18.01 9.02
N VAL A 252 10.90 17.47 7.79
CA VAL A 252 11.91 16.51 7.37
C VAL A 252 13.30 17.16 7.34
N THR A 253 13.44 18.32 6.68
CA THR A 253 14.70 19.06 6.61
C THR A 253 15.20 19.43 8.00
N TRP A 254 14.32 19.93 8.87
CA TRP A 254 14.66 20.25 10.25
C TRP A 254 15.13 19.02 11.04
N SER A 255 14.49 17.86 10.84
CA SER A 255 14.91 16.61 11.49
C SER A 255 16.29 16.13 11.02
N ILE A 256 16.64 16.37 9.75
CA ILE A 256 17.96 16.06 9.19
C ILE A 256 19.00 17.00 9.79
N ARG A 257 18.75 18.33 9.77
CA ARG A 257 19.66 19.34 10.33
C ARG A 257 19.97 19.08 11.80
N ARG A 258 18.94 18.84 12.62
CA ARG A 258 19.12 18.54 14.06
C ARG A 258 20.00 17.31 14.30
N ARG A 259 19.87 16.26 13.48
CA ARG A 259 20.72 15.06 13.61
C ARG A 259 22.12 15.28 13.07
N GLN A 260 22.27 16.04 11.99
CA GLN A 260 23.57 16.47 11.49
C GLN A 260 24.33 17.22 12.58
N ASP A 261 23.68 18.16 13.27
CA ASP A 261 24.28 18.92 14.36
C ASP A 261 24.73 17.99 15.49
N ALA A 262 23.89 17.03 15.90
CA ALA A 262 24.25 16.04 16.92
C ALA A 262 25.46 15.17 16.53
N VAL A 263 25.53 14.72 15.27
CA VAL A 263 26.67 13.95 14.73
C VAL A 263 27.92 14.83 14.66
N ASN A 264 27.80 16.09 14.22
CA ASN A 264 28.90 17.04 14.17
C ASN A 264 29.42 17.37 15.57
N HIS A 265 28.55 17.51 16.57
CA HIS A 265 28.95 17.69 17.97
C HIS A 265 29.67 16.45 18.51
N ALA A 266 29.14 15.25 18.26
CA ALA A 266 29.79 14.00 18.64
C ALA A 266 31.16 13.82 17.97
N ALA A 267 31.33 14.31 16.74
CA ALA A 267 32.59 14.31 16.01
C ALA A 267 33.62 15.34 16.52
N LYS A 268 33.19 16.40 17.21
CA LYS A 268 34.07 17.45 17.78
C LYS A 268 34.63 17.08 19.16
N LEU A 269 33.89 16.32 19.98
CA LEU A 269 34.31 15.89 21.33
C LEU A 269 35.68 15.15 21.38
N PRO A 270 36.05 14.28 20.42
CA PRO A 270 37.35 13.60 20.42
C PRO A 270 38.56 14.52 20.22
N TRP A 271 38.38 15.68 19.60
CA TRP A 271 39.46 16.64 19.33
C TRP A 271 39.72 17.57 20.51
N GLN A 272 38.70 17.93 21.29
CA GLN A 272 38.87 18.75 22.49
C GLN A 272 39.63 18.04 23.61
N PHE A 273 39.48 16.72 23.75
CA PHE A 273 40.28 15.93 24.70
C PHE A 273 41.74 15.75 24.27
N ARG A 274 42.05 15.90 22.98
CA ARG A 274 43.42 15.78 22.47
C ARG A 274 44.26 16.99 22.89
N ASP A 275 43.72 18.21 22.79
CA ASP A 275 44.44 19.42 23.17
C ASP A 275 44.69 19.49 24.68
N SER A 276 43.73 19.05 25.51
CA SER A 276 43.91 19.00 26.96
C SER A 276 44.86 17.90 27.43
N GLN A 277 44.95 16.77 26.72
CA GLN A 277 45.78 15.64 27.12
C GLN A 277 47.23 15.75 26.60
N GLN A 278 47.44 16.43 25.47
CA GLN A 278 48.79 16.77 24.99
C GLN A 278 49.51 17.76 25.92
N GLN A 279 48.79 18.45 26.81
CA GLN A 279 49.36 19.32 27.83
C GLN A 279 49.73 18.58 29.14
N ILE A 280 49.26 17.35 29.35
CA ILE A 280 49.56 16.55 30.56
C ILE A 280 50.77 15.62 30.35
N ASP A 281 51.05 15.20 29.11
CA ASP A 281 52.17 14.29 28.81
C ASP A 281 53.57 14.95 28.87
N SER A 282 53.67 16.23 29.29
CA SER A 282 54.95 16.90 29.57
C SER A 282 55.33 16.94 31.05
N ALA A 283 54.53 16.35 31.95
CA ALA A 283 54.86 16.30 33.37
C ALA A 283 54.78 14.86 33.93
N THR A 284 55.98 14.30 34.18
CA THR A 284 56.25 13.21 35.12
C THR A 284 55.97 11.79 34.64
N ILE A 285 56.96 11.17 33.99
CA ILE A 285 57.04 9.71 33.83
C ILE A 285 57.57 9.13 35.15
N ALA A 286 56.69 8.52 35.94
CA ALA A 286 57.07 7.61 37.02
C ALA A 286 56.93 6.15 36.52
N PRO A 287 57.93 5.28 36.72
CA PRO A 287 57.88 3.90 36.23
C PRO A 287 57.09 3.02 37.22
N GLY A 288 55.97 2.43 36.79
CA GLY A 288 55.31 1.36 37.55
C GLY A 288 53.78 1.22 37.49
N ALA A 289 53.04 2.00 36.72
CA ALA A 289 51.57 1.90 36.68
C ALA A 289 51.06 0.97 35.54
N PRO A 290 49.98 0.20 35.77
CA PRO A 290 49.44 -0.74 34.78
C PRO A 290 48.87 -0.01 33.56
N VAL A 291 49.25 -0.50 32.37
CA VAL A 291 48.79 0.01 31.07
C VAL A 291 47.29 -0.28 30.93
N ILE A 292 46.46 0.70 31.26
CA ILE A 292 45.06 0.73 30.80
C ILE A 292 45.13 0.92 29.29
N ALA A 293 44.70 -0.09 28.54
CA ALA A 293 44.64 -0.05 27.08
C ALA A 293 43.68 1.06 26.63
N VAL A 294 44.22 2.26 26.42
CA VAL A 294 43.49 3.38 25.81
C VAL A 294 43.26 3.02 24.36
N ASN A 295 42.00 2.85 23.97
CA ASN A 295 41.57 2.63 22.60
C ASN A 295 42.33 3.58 21.64
N GLY A 296 43.14 3.02 20.75
CA GLY A 296 44.00 3.78 19.85
C GLY A 296 43.22 4.72 18.90
N PRO A 297 43.91 5.67 18.24
CA PRO A 297 43.29 6.61 17.31
C PRO A 297 42.57 5.92 16.15
N ALA A 298 43.05 4.75 15.71
CA ALA A 298 42.43 3.98 14.63
C ALA A 298 41.02 3.45 14.96
N SER A 299 40.78 2.98 16.19
CA SER A 299 39.44 2.49 16.60
C SER A 299 38.44 3.64 16.78
N ARG A 300 38.91 4.82 17.18
CA ARG A 300 38.09 6.05 17.26
C ARG A 300 37.72 6.61 15.89
N ILE A 301 38.66 6.64 14.93
CA ILE A 301 38.38 7.04 13.55
C ILE A 301 37.37 6.10 12.90
N ALA A 302 37.50 4.78 13.11
CA ALA A 302 36.54 3.79 12.64
C ALA A 302 35.12 4.02 13.21
N SER A 303 35.02 4.36 14.50
CA SER A 303 33.72 4.64 15.15
C SER A 303 33.03 5.92 14.64
N LEU A 304 33.82 6.94 14.26
CA LEU A 304 33.31 8.19 13.71
C LEU A 304 32.86 8.00 12.25
N ALA A 305 33.63 7.24 11.47
CA ALA A 305 33.26 6.84 10.12
C ALA A 305 31.97 5.99 10.11
N GLU A 306 31.81 5.08 11.07
CA GLU A 306 30.57 4.30 11.23
C GLU A 306 29.37 5.18 11.60
N LEU A 307 29.55 6.17 12.49
CA LEU A 307 28.51 7.12 12.86
C LEU A 307 28.07 8.00 11.67
N GLN A 308 29.04 8.52 10.90
CA GLN A 308 28.78 9.30 9.68
C GLN A 308 28.08 8.46 8.62
N LEU A 309 28.57 7.25 8.36
CA LEU A 309 27.95 6.31 7.42
C LEU A 309 26.52 5.95 7.84
N GLY A 310 26.30 5.71 9.13
CA GLY A 310 24.97 5.42 9.69
C GLY A 310 24.00 6.60 9.55
N PHE A 311 24.49 7.83 9.72
CA PHE A 311 23.73 9.04 9.49
C PHE A 311 23.34 9.19 8.01
N GLU A 312 24.29 9.05 7.08
CA GLU A 312 24.02 9.17 5.64
C GLU A 312 23.02 8.12 5.16
N LEU A 313 23.19 6.86 5.59
CA LEU A 313 22.22 5.79 5.30
C LEU A 313 20.82 6.12 5.83
N TRP A 314 20.73 6.66 7.06
CA TRP A 314 19.46 7.08 7.63
C TRP A 314 18.84 8.26 6.87
N ARG A 315 19.65 9.27 6.50
CA ARG A 315 19.23 10.44 5.73
C ARG A 315 18.66 10.01 4.38
N HIS A 316 19.41 9.25 3.60
CA HIS A 316 18.96 8.72 2.31
C HIS A 316 17.69 7.89 2.45
N GLN A 317 17.61 7.03 3.47
CA GLN A 317 16.41 6.23 3.70
C GLN A 317 15.20 7.10 4.04
N ARG A 318 15.38 8.13 4.89
CA ARG A 318 14.32 9.06 5.30
C ARG A 318 13.82 9.90 4.12
N GLN A 319 14.73 10.43 3.30
CA GLN A 319 14.43 11.17 2.08
C GLN A 319 13.70 10.26 1.08
N ALA A 320 14.19 9.05 0.83
CA ALA A 320 13.56 8.11 -0.10
C ALA A 320 12.11 7.75 0.28
N TYR A 321 11.80 7.58 1.57
CA TYR A 321 10.41 7.36 2.00
C TYR A 321 9.54 8.59 1.84
N HIS A 322 10.07 9.78 2.13
CA HIS A 322 9.32 11.02 1.96
C HIS A 322 9.02 11.29 0.49
N THR A 323 10.00 11.15 -0.40
CA THR A 323 9.80 11.25 -1.85
C THR A 323 8.84 10.19 -2.38
N ALA A 324 8.88 8.97 -1.85
CA ALA A 324 7.95 7.92 -2.23
C ALA A 324 6.52 8.15 -1.73
N GLU A 325 6.36 8.76 -0.54
CA GLU A 325 5.09 9.22 0.00
C GLU A 325 4.47 10.26 -0.94
N LEU A 326 5.22 11.33 -1.24
CA LEU A 326 4.78 12.42 -2.10
C LEU A 326 4.44 11.94 -3.52
N ASN A 327 5.31 11.14 -4.15
CA ASN A 327 5.05 10.60 -5.48
C ASN A 327 3.82 9.69 -5.51
N ALA A 328 3.64 8.84 -4.49
CA ALA A 328 2.47 7.97 -4.42
C ALA A 328 1.18 8.75 -4.19
N ASP A 329 1.23 9.84 -3.41
CA ASP A 329 0.08 10.72 -3.19
C ASP A 329 -0.32 11.48 -4.45
N MET A 330 0.66 12.10 -5.12
CA MET A 330 0.47 12.80 -6.39
C MET A 330 -0.13 11.86 -7.45
N TYR A 331 0.45 10.68 -7.67
CA TYR A 331 -0.12 9.72 -8.62
C TYR A 331 -1.53 9.26 -8.22
N ALA A 332 -1.80 9.13 -6.93
CA ALA A 332 -3.13 8.74 -6.45
C ALA A 332 -4.19 9.82 -6.75
N GLU A 333 -3.84 11.10 -6.66
CA GLU A 333 -4.73 12.23 -6.98
C GLU A 333 -5.17 12.21 -8.45
N TYR A 334 -4.22 12.12 -9.40
CA TYR A 334 -4.57 12.03 -10.83
C TYR A 334 -5.41 10.79 -11.16
N ILE A 335 -5.10 9.66 -10.53
CA ILE A 335 -5.87 8.43 -10.72
C ILE A 335 -7.28 8.59 -10.14
N ALA A 336 -7.42 9.26 -8.98
CA ALA A 336 -8.72 9.55 -8.39
C ALA A 336 -9.55 10.51 -9.26
N ILE A 337 -8.93 11.53 -9.86
CA ILE A 337 -9.57 12.39 -10.87
C ILE A 337 -10.12 11.52 -12.01
N GLY A 338 -9.28 10.69 -12.62
CA GLY A 338 -9.69 9.80 -13.71
C GLY A 338 -10.80 8.81 -13.31
N CYS A 339 -10.70 8.20 -12.12
CA CYS A 339 -11.72 7.29 -11.59
C CYS A 339 -13.05 8.00 -11.38
N SER A 340 -13.05 9.16 -10.73
CA SER A 340 -14.27 9.93 -10.44
C SER A 340 -14.97 10.36 -11.73
N ALA A 341 -14.21 10.85 -12.72
CA ALA A 341 -14.74 11.18 -14.05
C ALA A 341 -15.34 9.96 -14.75
N SER A 342 -14.62 8.83 -14.77
CA SER A 342 -15.10 7.60 -15.40
C SER A 342 -16.39 7.09 -14.77
N ILE A 343 -16.49 7.13 -13.44
CA ILE A 343 -17.69 6.71 -12.71
C ILE A 343 -18.87 7.60 -13.07
N LEU A 344 -18.69 8.92 -13.10
CA LEU A 344 -19.76 9.86 -13.41
C LEU A 344 -20.19 9.79 -14.88
N VAL A 345 -19.25 9.67 -15.82
CA VAL A 345 -19.56 9.58 -17.26
C VAL A 345 -20.29 8.28 -17.59
N VAL A 346 -19.87 7.15 -17.02
CA VAL A 346 -20.43 5.83 -17.35
C VAL A 346 -21.71 5.54 -16.56
N PHE A 347 -21.76 5.90 -15.28
CA PHE A 347 -22.87 5.52 -14.39
C PHE A 347 -23.78 6.68 -14.00
N GLY A 348 -23.37 7.94 -14.15
CA GLY A 348 -24.11 9.10 -13.66
C GLY A 348 -25.52 9.25 -14.24
N ASP A 349 -25.71 8.95 -15.52
CA ASP A 349 -27.01 9.07 -16.20
C ASP A 349 -27.88 7.81 -16.09
N HIS A 350 -27.33 6.72 -15.55
CA HIS A 350 -27.97 5.41 -15.57
C HIS A 350 -29.10 5.30 -14.54
N LYS A 351 -30.24 4.72 -14.92
CA LYS A 351 -31.47 4.64 -14.08
C LYS A 351 -31.25 3.91 -12.75
N HIS A 352 -30.39 2.91 -12.73
CA HIS A 352 -30.04 2.15 -11.51
C HIS A 352 -29.03 2.85 -10.59
N TYR A 353 -28.47 3.99 -10.96
CA TYR A 353 -27.43 4.68 -10.18
C TYR A 353 -27.96 6.00 -9.61
N THR A 354 -29.17 5.99 -9.05
CA THR A 354 -29.81 7.22 -8.58
C THR A 354 -29.07 7.90 -7.42
N MET A 355 -28.19 7.19 -6.71
CA MET A 355 -27.31 7.78 -5.70
C MET A 355 -26.19 8.65 -6.30
N LEU A 356 -25.86 8.44 -7.58
CA LEU A 356 -24.99 9.33 -8.38
C LEU A 356 -25.82 10.40 -9.11
N LYS A 357 -27.13 10.19 -9.32
CA LYS A 357 -28.04 11.20 -9.88
C LYS A 357 -28.31 12.30 -8.88
N LEU A 358 -27.56 13.38 -9.04
CA LEU A 358 -27.70 14.56 -8.19
C LEU A 358 -28.89 15.48 -8.48
N SER A 359 -29.81 15.06 -9.35
CA SER A 359 -31.01 15.82 -9.72
C SER A 359 -32.18 14.86 -9.83
N ARG A 360 -33.26 15.17 -9.12
CA ARG A 360 -34.46 14.34 -9.00
C ARG A 360 -35.57 14.78 -9.98
N GLY A 361 -35.29 15.79 -10.82
CA GLY A 361 -36.22 16.27 -11.84
C GLY A 361 -36.11 15.48 -13.14
N THR A 362 -37.18 15.51 -13.92
CA THR A 362 -37.17 15.20 -15.35
C THR A 362 -36.32 16.26 -16.05
N GLU A 363 -35.00 16.14 -15.96
CA GLU A 363 -34.07 17.03 -16.67
C GLU A 363 -34.35 16.89 -18.17
N SER A 364 -34.59 18.03 -18.83
CA SER A 364 -34.59 18.08 -20.30
C SER A 364 -33.25 17.57 -20.82
N GLU A 365 -33.22 16.93 -21.99
CA GLU A 365 -31.96 16.51 -22.63
C GLU A 365 -30.96 17.68 -22.75
N THR A 366 -31.46 18.91 -22.91
CA THR A 366 -30.66 20.14 -22.97
C THR A 366 -30.00 20.47 -21.62
N GLU A 367 -30.72 20.30 -20.50
CA GLU A 367 -30.18 20.55 -19.15
C GLU A 367 -29.12 19.51 -18.77
N ALA A 368 -29.36 18.25 -19.14
CA ALA A 368 -28.39 17.16 -18.97
C ALA A 368 -27.10 17.41 -19.78
N ALA A 369 -27.21 17.94 -21.00
CA ALA A 369 -26.06 18.31 -21.83
C ALA A 369 -25.25 19.46 -21.21
N VAL A 370 -25.92 20.55 -20.79
CA VAL A 370 -25.27 21.69 -20.12
C VAL A 370 -24.56 21.25 -18.85
N ARG A 371 -25.19 20.37 -18.07
CA ARG A 371 -24.60 19.79 -16.85
C ARG A 371 -23.34 18.98 -17.14
N ARG A 372 -23.37 18.10 -18.15
CA ARG A 372 -22.18 17.32 -18.55
C ARG A 372 -21.03 18.22 -19.01
N VAL A 373 -21.34 19.29 -19.75
CA VAL A 373 -20.34 20.30 -20.13
C VAL A 373 -19.79 21.00 -18.89
N GLY A 374 -20.63 21.38 -17.93
CA GLY A 374 -20.19 21.97 -16.66
C GLY A 374 -19.30 21.04 -15.83
N GLN A 375 -19.64 19.75 -15.76
CA GLN A 375 -18.82 18.74 -15.10
C GLN A 375 -17.47 18.53 -15.80
N LEU A 376 -17.45 18.54 -17.13
CA LEU A 376 -16.21 18.47 -17.91
C LEU A 376 -15.32 19.70 -17.65
N HIS A 377 -15.90 20.90 -17.62
CA HIS A 377 -15.14 22.12 -17.28
C HIS A 377 -14.58 22.04 -15.86
N MET A 378 -15.38 21.59 -14.90
CA MET A 378 -14.94 21.41 -13.52
C MET A 378 -13.83 20.35 -13.41
N LEU A 379 -13.91 19.27 -14.19
CA LEU A 379 -12.88 18.25 -14.25
C LEU A 379 -11.56 18.79 -14.81
N ILE A 380 -11.61 19.52 -15.93
CA ILE A 380 -10.44 20.18 -16.52
C ILE A 380 -9.84 21.17 -15.52
N PHE A 381 -10.68 21.95 -14.84
CA PHE A 381 -10.26 22.87 -13.80
C PHE A 381 -9.54 22.13 -12.65
N GLN A 382 -10.07 21.01 -12.17
CA GLN A 382 -9.40 20.19 -11.15
C GLN A 382 -8.03 19.71 -11.62
N VAL A 383 -7.90 19.20 -12.84
CA VAL A 383 -6.61 18.75 -13.39
C VAL A 383 -5.60 19.88 -13.47
N VAL A 384 -6.03 21.07 -13.93
CA VAL A 384 -5.15 22.23 -14.06
C VAL A 384 -4.70 22.72 -12.69
N VAL A 385 -5.61 22.84 -11.72
CA VAL A 385 -5.28 23.25 -10.35
C VAL A 385 -4.32 22.24 -9.72
N GLU A 386 -4.59 20.94 -9.84
CA GLU A 386 -3.72 19.88 -9.32
C GLU A 386 -2.30 19.98 -9.90
N MET A 387 -2.20 20.15 -11.22
CA MET A 387 -0.91 20.29 -11.90
C MET A 387 -0.11 21.50 -11.39
N VAL A 388 -0.78 22.64 -11.17
CA VAL A 388 -0.15 23.86 -10.63
C VAL A 388 0.27 23.66 -9.17
N VAL A 389 -0.58 23.03 -8.36
CA VAL A 389 -0.33 22.73 -6.94
C VAL A 389 0.84 21.79 -6.78
N ASP A 390 0.87 20.69 -7.54
CA ASP A 390 1.96 19.72 -7.54
C ASP A 390 3.28 20.38 -7.95
N TYR A 391 3.26 21.13 -9.06
CA TYR A 391 4.45 21.83 -9.53
C TYR A 391 4.99 22.81 -8.48
N THR A 392 4.10 23.64 -7.93
CA THR A 392 4.47 24.63 -6.90
C THR A 392 4.99 23.95 -5.64
N SER A 393 4.34 22.86 -5.20
CA SER A 393 4.76 22.09 -4.02
C SER A 393 6.14 21.47 -4.23
N ILE A 394 6.39 20.83 -5.38
CA ILE A 394 7.71 20.26 -5.70
C ILE A 394 8.80 21.34 -5.70
N VAL A 395 8.53 22.50 -6.30
CA VAL A 395 9.49 23.63 -6.29
C VAL A 395 9.78 24.06 -4.85
N LEU A 396 8.75 24.25 -4.02
CA LEU A 396 8.93 24.63 -2.62
C LEU A 396 9.67 23.56 -1.82
N GLU A 397 9.44 22.28 -2.08
CA GLU A 397 10.12 21.16 -1.43
C GLU A 397 11.60 21.09 -1.80
N ILE A 398 11.95 21.32 -3.08
CA ILE A 398 13.33 21.45 -3.54
C ILE A 398 14.00 22.64 -2.84
N THR A 399 13.34 23.79 -2.76
CA THR A 399 13.89 24.96 -2.06
C THR A 399 14.06 24.72 -0.55
N ALA A 400 13.22 23.86 0.04
CA ALA A 400 13.36 23.42 1.43
C ALA A 400 14.51 22.40 1.63
N GLY A 401 15.20 21.98 0.57
CA GLY A 401 16.35 21.08 0.61
C GLY A 401 16.01 19.59 0.52
N ILE A 402 14.84 19.24 -0.02
CA ILE A 402 14.51 17.85 -0.33
C ILE A 402 15.16 17.45 -1.66
N GLU A 403 16.05 16.47 -1.62
CA GLU A 403 16.66 15.89 -2.81
C GLU A 403 15.72 14.84 -3.42
N PHE A 404 15.21 15.12 -4.62
CA PHE A 404 14.40 14.18 -5.37
C PHE A 404 15.30 13.23 -6.16
N ASP A 405 15.77 12.18 -5.50
CA ASP A 405 16.33 11.05 -6.24
C ASP A 405 15.21 10.39 -7.02
N ARG A 406 15.31 10.46 -8.36
CA ARG A 406 14.39 9.78 -9.27
C ARG A 406 14.35 8.32 -8.85
N ILE A 407 13.19 7.82 -8.41
CA ILE A 407 12.97 6.42 -8.04
C ILE A 407 13.01 5.56 -9.32
N LYS A 408 14.19 5.49 -9.95
CA LYS A 408 14.53 4.74 -11.16
C LYS A 408 14.35 3.26 -10.85
N GLY A 409 13.14 2.75 -11.03
CA GLY A 409 12.80 1.35 -10.78
C GLY A 409 11.44 1.10 -10.17
N LEU A 410 10.68 2.14 -9.77
CA LEU A 410 9.31 1.97 -9.29
C LEU A 410 8.22 2.21 -10.34
N GLY A 411 8.55 2.79 -11.51
CA GLY A 411 7.54 3.19 -12.51
C GLY A 411 6.58 2.06 -12.93
N SER A 412 7.10 0.90 -13.32
CA SER A 412 6.26 -0.26 -13.70
C SER A 412 5.45 -0.81 -12.53
N PHE A 413 5.99 -0.77 -11.32
CA PHE A 413 5.29 -1.18 -10.10
C PHE A 413 4.15 -0.22 -9.76
N LEU A 414 4.40 1.09 -9.79
CA LEU A 414 3.39 2.12 -9.52
C LEU A 414 2.28 2.08 -10.57
N ALA A 415 2.63 1.94 -11.86
CA ALA A 415 1.65 1.77 -12.92
C ALA A 415 0.74 0.57 -12.68
N ALA A 416 1.30 -0.61 -12.36
CA ALA A 416 0.51 -1.80 -12.05
C ALA A 416 -0.35 -1.61 -10.78
N LEU A 417 0.20 -0.99 -9.74
CA LEU A 417 -0.49 -0.70 -8.48
C LEU A 417 -1.71 0.20 -8.73
N PHE A 418 -1.51 1.34 -9.38
CA PHE A 418 -2.56 2.33 -9.60
C PHE A 418 -3.59 1.87 -10.62
N MET A 419 -3.19 1.16 -11.69
CA MET A 419 -4.15 0.54 -12.61
C MET A 419 -5.06 -0.47 -11.88
N THR A 420 -4.47 -1.34 -11.04
CA THR A 420 -5.25 -2.31 -10.26
C THR A 420 -6.17 -1.60 -9.26
N THR A 421 -5.66 -0.56 -8.60
CA THR A 421 -6.42 0.22 -7.62
C THR A 421 -7.58 0.95 -8.30
N ALA A 422 -7.36 1.55 -9.47
CA ALA A 422 -8.38 2.22 -10.25
C ALA A 422 -9.51 1.27 -10.64
N VAL A 423 -9.18 0.08 -11.16
CA VAL A 423 -10.17 -0.94 -11.51
C VAL A 423 -10.97 -1.39 -10.29
N ILE A 424 -10.29 -1.71 -9.18
CA ILE A 424 -10.95 -2.11 -7.93
C ILE A 424 -11.88 -1.00 -7.42
N ASN A 425 -11.42 0.24 -7.41
CA ASN A 425 -12.19 1.39 -6.93
C ASN A 425 -13.43 1.67 -7.79
N ILE A 426 -13.31 1.55 -9.12
CA ILE A 426 -14.45 1.64 -10.04
C ILE A 426 -15.44 0.51 -9.77
N ILE A 427 -14.97 -0.73 -9.60
CA ILE A 427 -15.86 -1.88 -9.31
C ILE A 427 -16.58 -1.70 -7.96
N ILE A 428 -15.86 -1.31 -6.91
CA ILE A 428 -16.45 -1.04 -5.59
C ILE A 428 -17.53 0.05 -5.71
N SER A 429 -17.20 1.16 -6.36
CA SER A 429 -18.12 2.27 -6.54
C SER A 429 -19.34 1.86 -7.37
N ALA A 430 -19.14 1.16 -8.48
CA ALA A 430 -20.22 0.68 -9.33
C ALA A 430 -21.21 -0.22 -8.56
N ILE A 431 -20.71 -1.19 -7.80
CA ILE A 431 -21.57 -2.11 -7.04
C ILE A 431 -22.32 -1.37 -5.91
N ILE A 432 -21.66 -0.45 -5.21
CA ILE A 432 -22.26 0.22 -4.05
C ILE A 432 -23.28 1.28 -4.46
N TYR A 433 -23.01 2.02 -5.55
CA TYR A 433 -23.94 3.04 -6.06
C TYR A 433 -25.10 2.46 -6.87
N LEU A 434 -25.02 1.20 -7.28
CA LEU A 434 -26.11 0.48 -7.92
C LEU A 434 -27.26 0.27 -6.93
N ASN A 435 -28.47 0.73 -7.26
CA ASN A 435 -29.66 0.64 -6.41
C ASN A 435 -30.33 -0.73 -6.39
#